data_AF-A0A232EZY2-F1
#
_entry.id   AF-A0A232EZY2-F1
#
_cell.length_a   1.000
_cell.length_b   1.000
_cell.length_c   1.000
_cell.angle_alpha   90.00
_cell.angle_beta   90.00
_cell.angle_gamma   90.00
#
_symmetry.space_group_name_H-M   'P 1'
#
loop_
_entity.id
_entity.type
_entity.pdbx_description
1 polymer ?
#
loop_
_entity_poly.entity_id
_entity_poly.type
_entity_poly.pdbx_seq_one_letter_code
_entity_poly.pdbx_strand_id
1 'polypeptide(L)'
;YLCLQNAEAAEEAFTSFINQHPKIEKQPPFILPLLNFSFFLLKIIQFGKMSMFTILCDQYFTSLSRDPCFLQYLEKIGQIFFDVQPSQIYSRRGLFSSFLQSFFNDINEEENSDDQQHINLKSIITAEVD
;
A
#
# COMPACT_ATOMS: atom_id res chain seq x y z
N TYR A 1 -3.97 11.72 -0.16
CA TYR A 1 -5.42 11.97 -0.32
C TYR A 1 -6.25 10.70 -0.39
N LEU A 2 -5.98 9.77 -1.32
CA LEU A 2 -6.79 8.54 -1.45
C LEU A 2 -6.83 7.66 -0.18
N CYS A 3 -5.71 7.49 0.53
CA CYS A 3 -5.71 6.77 1.82
C CYS A 3 -6.58 7.43 2.92
N LEU A 4 -7.02 8.67 2.72
CA LEU A 4 -7.93 9.41 3.60
C LEU A 4 -9.37 9.39 3.08
N GLN A 5 -9.69 8.48 2.15
CA GLN A 5 -10.99 8.36 1.49
C GLN A 5 -11.44 9.64 0.75
N ASN A 6 -10.51 10.56 0.47
CA ASN A 6 -10.81 11.82 -0.21
C ASN A 6 -10.39 11.74 -1.68
N ALA A 7 -11.27 11.15 -2.51
CA ALA A 7 -11.06 11.00 -3.95
C ALA A 7 -11.15 12.34 -4.71
N GLU A 8 -12.03 13.24 -4.27
CA GLU A 8 -12.22 14.56 -4.87
C GLU A 8 -10.94 15.40 -4.77
N ALA A 9 -10.37 15.54 -3.56
CA ALA A 9 -9.11 16.26 -3.36
C ALA A 9 -7.94 15.59 -4.09
N ALA A 10 -7.96 14.25 -4.26
CA ALA A 10 -6.95 13.55 -5.04
C ALA A 10 -7.02 13.91 -6.53
N GLU A 11 -8.22 13.99 -7.10
CA GLU A 11 -8.45 14.39 -8.50
C GLU A 11 -8.11 15.87 -8.72
N GLU A 12 -8.48 16.75 -7.79
CA GLU A 12 -8.11 18.17 -7.83
C GLU A 12 -6.59 18.35 -7.76
N ALA A 13 -5.91 17.71 -6.80
CA ALA A 13 -4.47 17.78 -6.65
C ALA A 13 -3.74 17.28 -7.89
N PHE A 14 -4.18 16.14 -8.46
CA PHE A 14 -3.63 15.62 -9.70
C PHE A 14 -3.82 16.59 -10.86
N THR A 15 -5.04 17.08 -11.07
CA THR A 15 -5.36 18.00 -12.17
C THR A 15 -4.58 19.31 -12.06
N SER A 16 -4.48 19.85 -10.85
CA SER A 16 -3.70 21.05 -10.54
C SER A 16 -2.22 20.85 -10.85
N PHE A 17 -1.64 19.73 -10.40
CA PHE A 17 -0.25 19.37 -10.68
C PHE A 17 0.04 19.28 -12.18
N ILE A 18 -0.78 18.54 -12.93
CA ILE A 18 -0.62 18.40 -14.39
C ILE A 18 -0.70 19.76 -15.11
N ASN A 19 -1.66 20.61 -14.73
CA ASN A 19 -1.89 21.88 -15.42
C ASN A 19 -0.82 22.93 -15.13
N GLN A 20 -0.22 22.90 -13.94
CA GLN A 20 0.77 23.89 -13.51
C GLN A 20 2.21 23.46 -13.78
N HIS A 21 2.48 22.16 -13.94
CA HIS A 21 3.85 21.69 -14.08
C HIS A 21 4.42 22.00 -15.49
N PRO A 22 5.50 22.79 -15.60
CA PRO A 22 5.94 23.39 -16.87
C PRO A 22 6.51 22.38 -17.88
N LYS A 23 6.88 21.18 -17.43
CA LYS A 23 7.52 20.13 -18.25
C LYS A 23 6.62 18.94 -18.53
N ILE A 24 5.36 18.99 -18.10
CA ILE A 24 4.41 17.89 -18.28
C ILE A 24 3.37 18.33 -19.31
N GLU A 25 3.13 17.49 -20.31
CA GLU A 25 2.01 17.71 -21.23
C GLU A 25 0.69 17.59 -20.48
N LYS A 26 -0.26 18.47 -20.78
CA LYS A 26 -1.49 18.61 -19.99
C LYS A 26 -2.50 17.47 -20.16
N GLN A 27 -2.21 16.50 -21.02
CA GLN A 27 -3.12 15.41 -21.35
C GLN A 27 -2.38 14.07 -21.41
N PRO A 28 -3.02 12.97 -20.99
CA PRO A 28 -2.48 11.63 -21.19
C PRO A 28 -2.52 11.21 -22.67
N PRO A 29 -1.71 10.22 -23.09
CA PRO A 29 -0.74 9.49 -22.28
C PRO A 29 0.52 10.30 -21.99
N PHE A 30 0.96 10.27 -20.74
CA PHE A 30 2.18 10.92 -20.30
C PHE A 30 3.40 10.05 -20.60
N ILE A 31 4.56 10.67 -20.79
CA ILE A 31 5.84 9.94 -20.90
C ILE A 31 6.20 9.27 -19.56
N LEU A 32 5.71 9.81 -18.44
CA LEU A 32 5.99 9.34 -17.08
C LEU A 32 5.01 8.24 -16.67
N PRO A 33 5.46 6.98 -16.49
CA PRO A 33 4.56 5.86 -16.19
C PRO A 33 3.75 6.03 -14.90
N LEU A 34 4.36 6.54 -13.82
CA LEU A 34 3.65 6.78 -12.55
C LEU A 34 2.53 7.83 -12.66
N LEU A 35 2.66 8.75 -13.61
CA LEU A 35 1.64 9.75 -13.88
C LEU A 35 0.44 9.14 -14.61
N ASN A 36 0.71 8.26 -15.58
CA ASN A 36 -0.33 7.44 -16.22
C ASN A 36 -1.01 6.52 -15.19
N PHE A 37 -0.23 5.90 -14.31
CA PHE A 37 -0.76 5.07 -13.24
C PHE A 37 -1.73 5.87 -12.35
N SER A 38 -1.30 7.05 -11.89
CA SER A 38 -2.13 7.91 -11.03
C SER A 38 -3.41 8.34 -11.74
N PHE A 39 -3.33 8.70 -13.03
CA PHE A 39 -4.50 9.03 -13.84
C PHE A 39 -5.49 7.85 -13.93
N PHE A 40 -5.02 6.66 -14.27
CA PHE A 40 -5.90 5.49 -14.38
C PHE A 40 -6.44 5.03 -13.03
N LEU A 41 -5.64 5.13 -11.96
CA LEU A 41 -6.07 4.80 -10.61
C LEU A 41 -7.27 5.64 -10.19
N LEU A 42 -7.21 6.96 -10.41
CA LEU A 42 -8.33 7.87 -10.13
C LEU A 42 -9.59 7.47 -10.90
N LYS A 43 -9.47 7.10 -12.18
CA LYS A 43 -10.63 6.64 -12.97
C LYS A 43 -11.17 5.29 -12.51
N ILE A 44 -10.31 4.34 -12.17
CA ILE A 44 -10.75 3.02 -11.69
C ILE A 44 -11.50 3.13 -10.35
N ILE A 45 -11.05 4.03 -9.46
CA ILE A 45 -11.73 4.30 -8.19
C ILE A 45 -13.16 4.80 -8.44
N GLN A 46 -13.39 5.67 -9.44
CA GLN A 46 -14.74 6.12 -9.80
C GLN A 46 -15.65 4.97 -10.27
N PHE A 47 -15.09 3.95 -10.93
CA PHE A 47 -15.86 2.77 -11.38
C PHE A 47 -16.00 1.67 -10.32
N GLY A 48 -15.21 1.68 -9.25
CA GLY A 48 -15.25 0.68 -8.17
C GLY A 48 -14.87 -0.75 -8.59
N LYS A 49 -14.15 -0.93 -9.71
CA LYS A 49 -13.81 -2.27 -10.24
C LYS A 49 -12.47 -2.77 -9.71
N MET A 50 -12.50 -3.61 -8.68
CA MET A 50 -11.29 -4.23 -8.08
C MET A 50 -10.40 -4.94 -9.12
N SER A 51 -10.99 -5.67 -10.05
CA SER A 51 -10.22 -6.40 -11.08
C SER A 51 -9.37 -5.45 -11.94
N MET A 52 -9.89 -4.27 -12.27
CA MET A 52 -9.14 -3.26 -13.01
C MET A 52 -8.01 -2.68 -12.17
N PHE A 53 -8.25 -2.46 -10.87
CA PHE A 53 -7.22 -2.00 -9.93
C PHE A 53 -6.06 -2.98 -9.82
N THR A 54 -6.35 -4.28 -9.65
CA THR A 54 -5.32 -5.33 -9.60
C THR A 54 -4.51 -5.37 -10.89
N ILE A 55 -5.18 -5.38 -12.05
CA ILE A 55 -4.50 -5.35 -13.36
C ILE A 55 -3.60 -4.12 -13.48
N LEU A 56 -4.07 -2.94 -13.05
CA LEU A 56 -3.27 -1.72 -13.10
C LEU A 56 -2.01 -1.83 -12.22
N CYS A 57 -2.14 -2.36 -11.00
CA CYS A 57 -0.99 -2.55 -10.10
C CYS A 57 0.03 -3.52 -10.70
N ASP A 58 -0.41 -4.64 -11.28
CA ASP A 58 0.46 -5.61 -11.93
C ASP A 58 1.20 -4.98 -13.14
N GLN A 59 0.50 -4.23 -14.00
CA GLN A 59 1.08 -3.62 -15.20
C GLN A 59 2.14 -2.56 -14.87
N TYR A 60 1.97 -1.85 -13.76
CA TYR A 60 2.88 -0.77 -13.35
C TYR A 60 3.85 -1.17 -12.23
N PHE A 61 3.90 -2.45 -11.85
CA PHE A 61 4.69 -2.94 -10.73
C PHE A 61 6.14 -2.43 -10.74
N THR A 62 6.84 -2.55 -11.87
CA THR A 62 8.24 -2.05 -12.02
C THR A 62 8.40 -0.56 -11.70
N SER A 63 7.37 0.26 -11.96
CA SER A 63 7.40 1.69 -11.62
C SER A 63 7.06 1.93 -10.15
N LEU A 64 6.13 1.14 -9.60
CA LEU A 64 5.66 1.22 -8.21
C LEU A 64 6.72 0.74 -7.21
N SER A 65 7.42 -0.35 -7.51
CA SER A 65 8.44 -0.94 -6.65
C SER A 65 9.70 -0.08 -6.46
N ARG A 66 9.77 1.09 -7.11
CA ARG A 66 10.87 2.06 -6.92
C ARG A 66 10.80 2.75 -5.56
N ASP A 67 9.61 2.87 -4.98
CA ASP A 67 9.39 3.41 -3.64
C ASP A 67 8.45 2.46 -2.89
N PRO A 68 8.93 1.74 -1.87
CA PRO A 68 8.12 0.79 -1.12
C PRO A 68 6.90 1.41 -0.42
N CYS A 69 6.91 2.72 -0.12
CA CYS A 69 5.75 3.40 0.44
C CYS A 69 4.52 3.36 -0.48
N PHE A 70 4.72 3.33 -1.81
CA PHE A 70 3.60 3.23 -2.76
C PHE A 70 2.79 1.96 -2.56
N LEU A 71 3.46 0.86 -2.27
CA LEU A 71 2.83 -0.44 -2.06
C LEU A 71 1.91 -0.42 -0.84
N GLN A 72 2.34 0.21 0.25
CA GLN A 72 1.52 0.39 1.46
C GLN A 72 0.29 1.27 1.18
N TYR A 73 0.46 2.35 0.43
CA TYR A 73 -0.66 3.21 0.05
C TYR A 73 -1.67 2.47 -0.84
N LEU A 74 -1.19 1.65 -1.78
CA LEU A 74 -2.07 0.89 -2.68
C LEU A 74 -2.88 -0.17 -1.94
N GLU A 75 -2.29 -0.82 -0.93
CA GLU A 75 -3.05 -1.69 -0.05
C GLU A 75 -4.17 -0.92 0.65
N LYS A 76 -3.84 0.22 1.28
CA LYS A 76 -4.83 1.02 2.00
C LYS A 76 -5.94 1.51 1.08
N ILE A 77 -5.60 1.91 -0.15
CA ILE A 77 -6.56 2.28 -1.19
C ILE A 77 -7.43 1.07 -1.58
N GLY A 78 -6.83 -0.11 -1.72
CA GLY A 78 -7.50 -1.39 -1.91
C GLY A 78 -8.61 -1.64 -0.89
N GLN A 79 -8.25 -1.53 0.39
CA GLN A 79 -9.16 -1.71 1.51
C GLN A 79 -10.29 -0.67 1.52
N ILE A 80 -9.99 0.61 1.26
CA ILE A 80 -10.96 1.71 1.33
C ILE A 80 -11.97 1.71 0.18
N PHE A 81 -11.51 1.47 -1.05
CA PHE A 81 -12.32 1.70 -2.25
C PHE A 81 -12.85 0.43 -2.91
N PHE A 82 -12.36 -0.75 -2.50
CA PHE A 82 -12.74 -2.03 -3.12
C PHE A 82 -13.11 -3.11 -2.09
N ASP A 83 -13.32 -2.73 -0.83
CA ASP A 83 -13.71 -3.60 0.29
C ASP A 83 -12.82 -4.84 0.44
N VAL A 84 -11.52 -4.67 0.17
CA VAL A 84 -10.56 -5.76 0.27
C VAL A 84 -10.32 -6.08 1.73
N GLN A 85 -10.80 -7.26 2.17
CA GLN A 85 -10.50 -7.77 3.50
C GLN A 85 -8.98 -8.01 3.62
N PRO A 86 -8.33 -7.65 4.75
CA PRO A 86 -6.89 -7.84 4.95
C PRO A 86 -6.43 -9.28 4.69
N SER A 87 -7.30 -10.28 4.92
CA SER A 87 -7.03 -11.70 4.68
C SER A 87 -7.21 -12.17 3.23
N GLN A 88 -7.94 -11.42 2.39
CA GLN A 88 -8.26 -11.81 1.00
C GLN A 88 -7.22 -11.34 -0.02
N ILE A 89 -6.34 -10.41 0.36
CA ILE A 89 -5.18 -9.98 -0.45
C ILE A 89 -4.27 -11.19 -0.72
N TYR A 90 -4.13 -12.08 0.27
CA TYR A 90 -3.26 -13.26 0.20
C TYR A 90 -3.79 -14.39 -0.69
N SER A 91 -5.09 -14.42 -1.00
CA SER A 91 -5.72 -15.58 -1.65
C SER A 91 -6.05 -15.37 -3.12
N ARG A 92 -6.09 -14.13 -3.62
CA ARG A 92 -6.54 -13.83 -4.99
C ARG A 92 -5.41 -13.28 -5.86
N ARG A 93 -4.69 -14.23 -6.46
CA ARG A 93 -4.10 -14.21 -7.82
C ARG A 93 -3.44 -12.90 -8.26
N GLY A 94 -2.14 -12.83 -8.07
CA GLY A 94 -1.23 -11.91 -8.77
C GLY A 94 0.11 -11.88 -8.04
N LEU A 95 1.22 -11.87 -8.77
CA LEU A 95 2.58 -11.79 -8.20
C LEU A 95 2.70 -10.63 -7.19
N PHE A 96 1.91 -9.58 -7.38
CA PHE A 96 1.74 -8.45 -6.47
C PHE A 96 1.44 -8.85 -5.02
N SER A 97 0.53 -9.81 -4.77
CA SER A 97 0.17 -10.18 -3.39
C SER A 97 1.32 -10.87 -2.66
N SER A 98 2.11 -11.68 -3.36
CA SER A 98 3.29 -12.34 -2.79
C SER A 98 4.42 -11.36 -2.49
N PHE A 99 4.64 -10.36 -3.35
CA PHE A 99 5.62 -9.30 -3.09
C PHE A 99 5.20 -8.38 -1.94
N LEU A 100 3.92 -7.96 -1.89
CA LEU A 100 3.38 -7.20 -0.77
C LEU A 100 3.54 -7.96 0.55
N GLN A 101 3.19 -9.25 0.56
CA GLN A 101 3.29 -10.08 1.77
C GLN A 101 4.73 -10.19 2.28
N SER A 102 5.71 -10.37 1.38
CA SER A 102 7.11 -10.41 1.78
C SER A 102 7.59 -9.08 2.35
N PHE A 103 7.22 -7.97 1.72
CA PHE A 103 7.58 -6.63 2.18
C PHE A 103 6.91 -6.28 3.52
N PHE A 104 5.65 -6.68 3.72
CA PHE A 104 4.94 -6.45 4.97
C PHE A 104 5.46 -7.29 6.11
N ASN A 105 5.89 -8.53 5.85
CA ASN A 105 6.57 -9.34 6.85
C ASN A 105 7.88 -8.66 7.26
N ASP A 106 8.64 -8.11 6.31
CA ASP A 106 9.89 -7.36 6.57
C ASP A 106 9.64 -6.13 7.48
N ILE A 107 8.63 -5.31 7.18
CA ILE A 107 8.27 -4.14 8.02
C ILE A 107 7.73 -4.56 9.40
N ASN A 108 6.86 -5.58 9.46
CA ASN A 108 6.31 -6.05 10.74
C ASN A 108 7.38 -6.71 11.62
N GLU A 109 8.43 -7.28 11.03
CA GLU A 109 9.59 -7.79 11.77
C GLU A 109 10.43 -6.64 12.37
N GLU A 110 10.53 -5.49 11.69
CA GLU A 110 11.21 -4.31 12.25
C GLU A 110 10.44 -3.66 13.42
N GLU A 111 9.10 -3.66 13.40
CA GLU A 111 8.27 -3.13 14.50
C GLU A 111 8.18 -4.03 15.75
N ASN A 112 8.62 -5.29 15.69
CA ASN A 112 8.60 -6.25 16.81
C ASN A 112 9.96 -6.42 17.50
N SER A 113 10.74 -5.34 17.56
CA SER A 113 12.05 -5.32 18.20
C SER A 113 12.01 -4.76 19.63
N ASP A 114 11.03 -5.13 20.47
CA ASP A 114 11.06 -4.81 21.90
C ASP A 114 10.68 -6.02 22.78
N ASP A 115 11.66 -6.41 23.60
CA ASP A 115 11.60 -7.13 24.89
C ASP A 115 10.91 -8.50 24.99
N GLN A 116 11.69 -9.57 24.76
CA GLN A 116 11.46 -10.86 25.43
C GLN A 116 12.73 -11.41 26.10
N GLN A 117 13.10 -10.81 27.24
CA GLN A 117 13.79 -11.55 28.31
C GLN A 117 12.81 -11.79 29.45
N HIS A 118 12.02 -12.86 29.30
CA HIS A 118 11.11 -13.33 30.33
C HIS A 118 11.92 -14.07 31.42
N ILE A 119 12.48 -13.33 32.38
CA ILE A 119 13.09 -13.93 33.58
C ILE A 119 11.95 -14.49 34.45
N ASN A 120 11.85 -15.81 34.54
CA ASN A 120 10.86 -16.48 35.37
C ASN A 120 11.20 -16.30 36.87
N LEU A 121 10.66 -15.25 37.48
CA LEU A 121 10.83 -14.91 38.90
C LEU A 121 10.12 -15.86 39.88
N LYS A 122 9.52 -16.97 39.43
CA LYS A 122 8.86 -17.94 40.32
C LYS A 122 9.75 -19.05 40.86
N SER A 123 11.03 -19.13 40.47
CA SER A 123 11.95 -20.17 40.98
C SER A 123 12.90 -19.73 42.10
N ILE A 124 12.88 -18.46 42.52
CA ILE A 124 13.89 -17.93 43.46
C ILE A 124 13.41 -17.89 44.94
N ILE A 125 12.11 -18.03 45.23
CA ILE A 125 11.60 -17.76 46.60
C ILE A 125 11.44 -19.01 47.49
N THR A 126 11.67 -20.24 47.01
CA THR A 126 11.42 -21.46 47.82
C THR A 126 12.64 -22.06 48.53
N ALA A 127 13.70 -21.27 48.78
CA ALA A 127 14.88 -21.75 49.51
C ALA A 127 15.23 -20.87 50.70
N GLU A 128 14.26 -20.60 51.58
CA GLU A 128 14.56 -20.26 52.97
C GLU A 128 13.31 -20.51 53.81
N VAL A 129 13.34 -21.61 54.58
CA VAL A 129 12.75 -21.88 55.90
C VAL A 129 12.63 -23.40 56.04
N ASP A 130 13.24 -23.89 57.13
CA ASP A 130 13.43 -25.26 57.63
C ASP A 130 14.69 -26.03 57.16
#